data_AF-A0A357T565-F1
#
_entry.id   AF-A0A357T565-F1
#
_cell.length_a   1.000
_cell.length_b   1.000
_cell.length_c   1.000
_cell.angle_alpha   90.00
_cell.angle_beta   90.00
_cell.angle_gamma   90.00
#
_symmetry.space_group_name_H-M   'P 1'
#
loop_
_entity.id
_entity.type
_entity.pdbx_description
1 polymer ?
#
loop_
_entity_poly.entity_id
_entity_poly.type
_entity_poly.pdbx_seq_one_letter_code
_entity_poly.pdbx_strand_id
1 'polypeptide(L)'
;MDNSQAIVIVLSDPGRTERVLKLLLESEIRGATIIESMGMGQVLEGSVPVIASIRTLLTQQRHYNQTIFAVSKHPEKVDHAIKLISEEFDDFKEPCT
;
A
#
# COMPACT_ATOMS: atom_id res chain seq x y z
N MET A 1 13.56 -20.55 -15.18
CA MET A 1 12.41 -19.72 -14.77
C MET A 1 12.97 -18.35 -14.43
N ASP A 2 12.39 -17.28 -14.98
CA ASP A 2 12.82 -15.92 -14.63
C ASP A 2 12.54 -15.69 -13.14
N ASN A 3 13.57 -15.35 -12.37
CA ASN A 3 13.50 -15.13 -10.92
C ASN A 3 12.93 -13.74 -10.58
N SER A 4 11.81 -13.39 -11.22
CA SER A 4 11.18 -12.07 -11.05
C SER A 4 10.29 -12.06 -9.82
N GLN A 5 10.30 -10.94 -9.11
CA GLN A 5 9.44 -10.69 -7.96
C GLN A 5 8.60 -9.43 -8.19
N ALA A 6 7.41 -9.45 -7.63
CA ALA A 6 6.50 -8.32 -7.61
C ALA A 6 6.33 -7.84 -6.16
N ILE A 7 6.33 -6.53 -5.97
CA ILE A 7 5.93 -5.89 -4.72
C ILE A 7 4.54 -5.25 -4.94
N VAL A 8 3.66 -5.45 -3.96
CA VAL A 8 2.31 -4.87 -3.92
C VAL A 8 2.21 -4.07 -2.64
N ILE A 9 1.92 -2.78 -2.78
CA ILE A 9 1.87 -1.84 -1.65
C ILE A 9 0.49 -1.20 -1.68
N VAL A 10 -0.23 -1.21 -0.56
CA VAL A 10 -1.56 -0.62 -0.44
C VAL A 10 -1.50 0.48 0.60
N LEU A 11 -1.81 1.72 0.19
CA LEU A 11 -1.78 2.89 1.06
C LEU A 11 -3.17 3.53 1.12
N SER A 12 -3.63 3.89 2.32
CA SER A 12 -4.88 4.65 2.50
C SER A 12 -4.72 6.15 2.33
N ASP A 13 -3.49 6.67 2.41
CA ASP A 13 -3.17 8.09 2.28
C ASP A 13 -2.41 8.37 0.97
N PRO A 14 -3.02 9.05 -0.01
CA PRO A 14 -2.36 9.45 -1.26
C PRO A 14 -1.10 10.31 -1.05
N GLY A 15 -0.99 11.03 0.07
CA GLY A 15 0.20 11.81 0.40
C GLY A 15 1.46 10.95 0.61
N ARG A 16 1.29 9.67 0.95
CA ARG A 16 2.39 8.71 1.16
C ARG A 16 2.86 8.03 -0.11
N THR A 17 2.02 8.03 -1.16
CA THR A 17 2.34 7.41 -2.45
C THR A 17 3.61 7.99 -3.06
N GLU A 18 3.76 9.32 -3.07
CA GLU A 18 4.97 9.96 -3.61
C GLU A 18 6.23 9.50 -2.88
N ARG A 19 6.14 9.31 -1.55
CA ARG A 19 7.27 8.83 -0.74
C ARG A 19 7.66 7.41 -1.12
N VAL A 20 6.69 6.51 -1.25
CA VAL A 20 6.94 5.13 -1.72
C VAL A 20 7.58 5.10 -3.10
N LEU A 21 7.10 5.92 -4.05
CA LEU A 21 7.68 5.97 -5.39
C LEU A 21 9.15 6.45 -5.37
N LYS A 22 9.50 7.39 -4.50
CA LYS A 22 10.89 7.82 -4.29
C LYS A 22 11.75 6.68 -3.73
N LEU A 23 11.26 5.94 -2.74
CA LEU A 23 11.99 4.80 -2.17
C LEU A 23 12.18 3.64 -3.17
N LEU A 24 11.20 3.41 -4.05
CA LEU A 24 11.33 2.48 -5.17
C LEU A 24 12.43 2.93 -6.15
N LEU A 25 12.47 4.23 -6.48
CA LEU A 25 13.54 4.81 -7.31
C LEU A 25 14.92 4.69 -6.66
N GLU A 26 15.02 4.97 -5.36
CA GLU A 26 16.25 4.79 -4.55
C GLU A 26 16.71 3.33 -4.51
N SER A 27 15.76 2.38 -4.61
CA SER A 27 16.03 0.94 -4.71
C SER A 27 16.29 0.46 -6.15
N GLU A 28 16.45 1.38 -7.09
CA GLU A 28 16.63 1.12 -8.52
C GLU A 28 15.46 0.38 -9.20
N ILE A 29 14.26 0.43 -8.61
CA ILE A 29 13.00 -0.04 -9.21
C ILE A 29 12.35 1.15 -9.91
N ARG A 30 12.60 1.28 -11.21
CA ARG A 30 12.22 2.47 -12.00
C ARG A 30 10.79 2.47 -12.53
N GLY A 31 10.11 1.31 -12.50
CA GLY A 31 8.77 1.15 -13.04
C GLY A 31 7.79 0.71 -11.97
N ALA A 32 6.69 1.46 -11.84
CA ALA A 32 5.56 1.11 -11.01
C ALA A 32 4.24 1.50 -11.69
N THR A 33 3.17 0.74 -11.42
CA THR A 33 1.79 1.05 -11.84
C THR A 33 0.96 1.32 -10.60
N ILE A 34 0.15 2.37 -10.64
CA ILE A 34 -0.70 2.79 -9.51
C ILE A 34 -2.15 2.67 -9.94
N ILE A 35 -2.98 2.04 -9.11
CA ILE A 35 -4.43 1.98 -9.30
C ILE A 35 -5.15 2.46 -8.04
N GLU A 36 -6.32 3.04 -8.23
CA GLU A 36 -7.27 3.27 -7.14
C GLU A 36 -7.90 1.93 -6.74
N SER A 37 -8.08 1.74 -5.44
CA SER A 37 -8.53 0.49 -4.83
C SER A 37 -9.39 0.78 -3.60
N MET A 38 -10.17 -0.21 -3.16
CA MET A 38 -11.02 -0.10 -1.97
C MET A 38 -10.76 -1.26 -1.02
N GLY A 39 -10.73 -0.96 0.28
CA GLY A 39 -10.65 -1.98 1.31
C GLY A 39 -11.99 -2.69 1.49
N MET A 40 -11.97 -3.97 1.84
CA MET A 40 -13.19 -4.76 2.08
C MET A 40 -14.13 -4.10 3.10
N GLY A 41 -13.59 -3.48 4.16
CA GLY A 41 -14.40 -2.79 5.18
C GLY A 41 -15.23 -1.63 4.62
N GLN A 42 -14.72 -0.91 3.62
CA GLN A 42 -15.45 0.16 2.94
C GLN A 42 -16.56 -0.42 2.04
N VAL A 43 -16.34 -1.59 1.44
CA VAL A 43 -17.31 -2.26 0.57
C VAL A 43 -18.48 -2.86 1.37
N LEU A 44 -18.20 -3.40 2.56
CA LEU A 44 -19.17 -4.13 3.38
C LEU A 44 -20.01 -3.26 4.34
N GLU A 45 -19.77 -1.93 4.37
CA GLU A 45 -20.41 -1.01 5.32
C GLU A 45 -21.96 -1.06 5.29
N GLY A 46 -22.56 -1.46 4.16
CA GLY A 46 -24.01 -1.57 3.99
C GLY A 46 -24.60 -2.99 4.17
N SER A 47 -23.78 -4.03 4.25
CA SER A 47 -24.24 -5.44 4.21
C SER A 47 -23.98 -6.23 5.50
N VAL A 48 -23.09 -5.74 6.36
CA VAL A 48 -22.79 -6.35 7.66
C VAL A 48 -23.19 -5.36 8.76
N PRO A 49 -23.90 -5.78 9.84
CA PRO A 49 -24.14 -4.92 10.99
C PRO A 49 -22.80 -4.67 11.72
N VAL A 50 -22.04 -3.70 11.23
CA VAL A 50 -20.81 -3.24 11.86
C VAL A 50 -21.19 -2.58 13.18
N ILE A 51 -20.50 -2.95 14.27
CA ILE A 51 -20.68 -2.33 15.59
C ILE A 51 -20.54 -0.80 15.43
N ALA A 52 -21.49 -0.05 15.98
CA ALA A 52 -21.59 1.41 15.79
C ALA A 52 -20.29 2.17 16.10
N SER A 53 -19.44 1.65 16.98
CA SER A 53 -18.12 2.20 17.32
C SER A 53 -17.10 2.12 16.17
N ILE A 54 -17.16 1.08 15.32
CA ILE A 54 -16.27 0.90 14.16
C ILE A 54 -16.84 1.63 12.94
N ARG A 55 -18.18 1.79 12.88
CA ARG A 55 -18.86 2.52 11.81
C ARG A 55 -18.34 3.95 11.66
N THR A 56 -18.04 4.65 12.76
CA THR A 56 -17.48 6.02 12.73
C THR A 56 -16.08 6.09 12.12
N LEU A 57 -15.27 5.03 12.25
CA LEU A 57 -13.95 4.94 11.62
C LEU A 57 -14.06 4.63 10.12
N LEU A 58 -15.04 3.79 9.73
CA LEU A 58 -15.28 3.43 8.33
C LEU A 58 -15.93 4.56 7.53
N THR A 59 -16.85 5.31 8.15
CA THR A 59 -17.64 6.37 7.49
C THR A 59 -16.84 7.63 7.17
N GLN A 60 -15.73 7.90 7.89
CA GLN A 60 -14.99 9.16 7.72
C GLN A 60 -14.04 9.19 6.52
N GLN A 61 -13.74 8.05 5.87
CA GLN A 61 -12.76 8.02 4.78
C GLN A 61 -13.30 7.33 3.52
N ARG A 62 -14.08 8.08 2.74
CA ARG A 62 -14.21 7.86 1.29
C ARG A 62 -12.94 8.31 0.55
N HIS A 63 -11.77 7.90 1.04
CA HIS A 63 -10.52 8.06 0.31
C HIS A 63 -10.25 6.71 -0.34
N TYR A 64 -10.09 6.70 -1.66
CA TYR A 64 -9.66 5.51 -2.39
C TYR A 64 -8.23 5.17 -1.95
N ASN A 65 -8.00 3.92 -1.61
CA ASN A 65 -6.65 3.43 -1.37
C ASN A 65 -5.88 3.48 -2.70
N GLN A 66 -4.59 3.78 -2.65
CA GLN A 66 -3.71 3.64 -3.80
C GLN A 66 -2.92 2.34 -3.68
N THR A 67 -3.08 1.45 -4.67
CA THR A 67 -2.30 0.23 -4.76
C THR A 67 -1.20 0.43 -5.80
N ILE A 68 0.05 0.19 -5.39
CA ILE A 68 1.25 0.32 -6.21
C ILE A 68 1.77 -1.08 -6.53
N PHE A 69 1.96 -1.36 -7.81
CA PHE A 69 2.58 -2.57 -8.32
C PHE A 69 3.94 -2.23 -8.92
N ALA A 70 5.00 -2.91 -8.48
CA ALA A 70 6.29 -2.84 -9.15
C ALA A 70 6.88 -4.25 -9.30
N VAL A 71 7.62 -4.47 -10.39
CA VAL A 71 8.19 -5.78 -10.73
C VAL A 71 9.67 -5.62 -11.00
N SER A 72 10.48 -6.53 -10.47
CA SER A 72 11.92 -6.56 -10.66
C SER A 72 12.40 -7.96 -10.99
N LYS A 73 13.36 -8.07 -11.91
CA LYS A 73 14.11 -9.32 -12.18
C LYS A 73 15.25 -9.55 -11.17
N HIS A 74 15.40 -8.62 -10.23
CA HIS A 74 16.47 -8.51 -9.26
C HIS A 74 15.84 -8.57 -7.85
N PRO A 75 15.71 -9.76 -7.25
CA PRO A 75 15.13 -9.93 -5.92
C PRO A 75 15.76 -9.05 -4.84
N GLU A 76 17.08 -8.85 -4.93
CA GLU A 76 17.83 -8.01 -4.00
C GLU A 76 17.33 -6.56 -3.97
N LYS A 77 16.80 -6.06 -5.09
CA LYS A 77 16.19 -4.72 -5.17
C LYS A 77 14.83 -4.68 -4.52
N VAL A 78 14.08 -5.78 -4.60
CA VAL A 78 12.77 -5.91 -3.94
C VAL A 78 12.97 -5.96 -2.43
N ASP A 79 13.92 -6.78 -1.95
CA ASP A 79 14.26 -6.86 -0.53
C ASP A 79 14.72 -5.50 0.02
N HIS A 80 15.56 -4.79 -0.74
CA HIS A 80 15.99 -3.44 -0.38
C HIS A 80 14.83 -2.44 -0.32
N ALA A 81 13.91 -2.48 -1.30
CA ALA A 81 12.72 -1.62 -1.30
C ALA A 81 11.81 -1.93 -0.11
N ILE A 82 11.55 -3.20 0.19
CA ILE A 82 10.75 -3.63 1.36
C ILE A 82 11.36 -3.06 2.64
N LYS A 83 12.68 -3.17 2.80
CA LYS A 83 13.38 -2.65 3.97
C LYS A 83 13.19 -1.13 4.11
N LEU A 84 13.50 -0.35 3.07
CA LEU A 84 13.40 1.11 3.13
C LEU A 84 11.96 1.58 3.38
N ILE A 85 10.98 0.95 2.75
CA ILE A 85 9.56 1.27 2.92
C ILE A 85 9.12 0.92 4.35
N SER A 86 9.49 -0.26 4.86
CA SER A 86 9.13 -0.65 6.23
C SER A 86 9.75 0.28 7.26
N GLU A 87 11.01 0.70 7.08
CA GLU A 87 11.68 1.66 7.95
C GLU A 87 11.02 3.05 7.91
N GLU A 88 10.62 3.53 6.72
CA GLU A 88 9.92 4.82 6.57
C GLU A 88 8.56 4.85 7.27
N PHE A 89 7.84 3.72 7.26
CA PHE A 89 6.48 3.60 7.80
C PHE A 89 6.40 2.85 9.13
N ASP A 90 7.52 2.75 9.87
CA ASP A 90 7.63 2.05 11.17
C ASP A 90 6.96 0.66 11.17
N ASP A 91 7.30 -0.16 10.18
CA ASP A 91 6.76 -1.51 9.95
C ASP A 91 5.22 -1.57 9.82
N PHE A 92 4.57 -0.45 9.47
CA PHE A 92 3.11 -0.33 9.38
C PHE A 92 2.40 -0.73 10.69
N LYS A 93 3.02 -0.46 11.85
CA LYS A 93 2.48 -0.82 13.18
C LYS A 93 1.16 -0.13 13.48
N GLU A 94 0.93 1.07 12.95
CA GLU A 94 -0.34 1.77 13.09
C GLU A 94 -1.32 1.34 11.99
N PRO A 95 -2.60 1.08 12.32
CA PRO A 95 -3.61 0.81 11.32
C PRO A 95 -3.81 2.02 10.40
N CYS A 96 -4.09 1.76 9.12
CA CYS A 96 -4.29 2.79 8.09
C CYS A 96 -3.06 3.66 7.79
N THR A 97 -1.86 3.07 7.95
CA THR A 97 -0.56 3.65 7.56
C THR A 97 -0.32 3.49 6.07
#